data_AF-A0A9D6R687-F1
#
_entry.id   AF-A0A9D6R687-F1
#
_cell.length_a   1.000
_cell.length_b   1.000
_cell.length_c   1.000
_cell.angle_alpha   90.00
_cell.angle_beta   90.00
_cell.angle_gamma   90.00
#
_symmetry.space_group_name_H-M   'P 1'
#
loop_
_entity.id
_entity.type
_entity.pdbx_description
1 polymer ?
#
loop_
_entity_poly.entity_id
_entity_poly.type
_entity_poly.pdbx_seq_one_letter_code
_entity_poly.pdbx_strand_id
1 'polypeptide(L)'
;CLPQLKKELPIPVVGVIEPGAKKAVEVTKAKRIGVIGTEGTIRSGAYFDAIKAIDLSIAVFTQPCPLFVPLVEEGWINNQIVRLTAQTYLQDIKGHWIDALILGCTHYPLLKGVISDIMGENVMLIDSGRETAAEVARCLMDRNILKTISSGQSSHQFFVTDSPERFKQVGSRFMGASFNTVELVNLGN
;
A
#
# COMPACT_ATOMS: atom_id res chain seq x y z
N CYS A 1 14.78 11.11 4.88
CA CYS A 1 14.11 9.78 5.01
C CYS A 1 13.00 9.85 6.08
N LEU A 2 12.07 8.88 6.16
CA LEU A 2 10.94 8.94 7.11
C LEU A 2 11.34 9.18 8.58
N PRO A 3 12.37 8.51 9.15
CA PRO A 3 12.80 8.78 10.52
C PRO A 3 13.31 10.21 10.74
N GLN A 4 13.95 10.79 9.74
CA GLN A 4 14.42 12.17 9.79
C GLN A 4 13.25 13.15 9.76
N LEU A 5 12.27 12.95 8.86
CA LEU A 5 11.07 13.78 8.79
C LEU A 5 10.26 13.75 10.10
N LYS A 6 10.15 12.58 10.74
CA LYS A 6 9.51 12.42 12.06
C LYS A 6 10.22 13.23 13.16
N LYS A 7 11.53 13.48 13.05
CA LYS A 7 12.31 14.25 14.03
C LYS A 7 12.28 15.76 13.77
N GLU A 8 12.30 16.16 12.51
CA GLU A 8 12.48 17.56 12.10
C GLU A 8 11.16 18.33 12.00
N LEU A 9 10.04 17.65 11.71
CA LEU A 9 8.76 18.32 11.48
C LEU A 9 7.93 18.44 12.77
N PRO A 10 7.28 19.60 13.01
CA PRO A 10 6.43 19.80 14.18
C PRO A 10 5.06 19.12 14.06
N ILE A 11 4.75 18.53 12.90
CA ILE A 11 3.49 17.85 12.59
C ILE A 11 3.64 16.32 12.66
N PRO A 12 2.56 15.56 12.91
CA PRO A 12 2.63 14.10 12.87
C PRO A 12 3.01 13.60 11.47
N VAL A 13 3.96 12.67 11.40
CA VAL A 13 4.38 12.01 10.16
C VAL A 13 4.13 10.51 10.28
N VAL A 14 3.28 9.97 9.42
CA VAL A 14 2.88 8.55 9.42
C VAL A 14 3.43 7.89 8.16
N GLY A 15 4.12 6.75 8.34
CA GLY A 15 4.60 5.91 7.24
C GLY A 15 3.56 4.86 6.84
N VAL A 16 3.77 4.24 5.67
CA VAL A 16 2.86 3.20 5.15
C VAL A 16 3.25 1.78 5.55
N ILE A 17 4.47 1.57 6.05
CA ILE A 17 5.02 0.25 6.32
C ILE A 17 4.54 -0.25 7.68
N GLU A 18 4.71 0.55 8.73
CA GLU A 18 4.41 0.14 10.10
C GLU A 18 2.93 -0.24 10.30
N PRO A 19 1.92 0.50 9.76
CA PRO A 19 0.52 0.11 9.89
C PRO A 19 0.21 -1.24 9.22
N GLY A 20 0.71 -1.45 8.00
CA GLY A 20 0.53 -2.71 7.27
C GLY A 20 1.20 -3.89 7.97
N ALA A 21 2.44 -3.70 8.47
CA ALA A 21 3.15 -4.72 9.24
C ALA A 21 2.41 -5.09 10.53
N LYS A 22 1.95 -4.09 11.30
CA LYS A 22 1.17 -4.30 12.52
C LYS A 22 -0.09 -5.11 12.25
N LYS A 23 -0.84 -4.76 11.19
CA LYS A 23 -2.05 -5.51 10.83
C LYS A 23 -1.74 -6.94 10.44
N ALA A 24 -0.68 -7.17 9.67
CA ALA A 24 -0.28 -8.51 9.26
C ALA A 24 0.07 -9.40 10.47
N VAL A 25 0.76 -8.86 11.46
CA VAL A 25 1.09 -9.56 12.72
C VAL A 25 -0.16 -9.85 13.55
N GLU A 26 -1.12 -8.92 13.59
CA GLU A 26 -2.39 -9.10 14.31
C GLU A 26 -3.25 -10.25 13.74
N VAL A 27 -3.27 -10.39 12.41
CA VAL A 27 -4.21 -11.32 11.74
C VAL A 27 -3.61 -12.70 11.45
N THR A 28 -2.28 -12.83 11.38
CA THR A 28 -1.64 -14.13 11.12
C THR A 28 -1.84 -15.07 12.31
N LYS A 29 -2.29 -16.28 12.01
CA LYS A 29 -2.43 -17.40 12.95
C LYS A 29 -1.31 -18.40 12.76
N ALA A 30 -0.87 -18.60 11.51
CA ALA A 30 0.21 -19.50 11.13
C ALA A 30 1.60 -18.91 11.43
N LYS A 31 1.69 -17.61 11.74
CA LYS A 31 2.95 -16.86 11.89
C LYS A 31 3.80 -16.91 10.62
N ARG A 32 3.15 -16.83 9.46
CA ARG A 32 3.77 -16.89 8.13
C ARG A 32 3.19 -15.79 7.27
N ILE A 33 3.95 -14.72 7.11
CA ILE A 33 3.52 -13.51 6.41
C ILE A 33 4.27 -13.41 5.09
N GLY A 34 3.52 -13.20 4.00
CA GLY A 34 4.06 -12.77 2.73
C GLY A 34 4.09 -11.25 2.61
N VAL A 35 5.05 -10.73 1.86
CA VAL A 35 5.14 -9.32 1.49
C VAL A 35 5.46 -9.23 0.01
N ILE A 36 4.58 -8.60 -0.77
CA ILE A 36 4.86 -8.24 -2.15
C ILE A 36 5.09 -6.74 -2.27
N GLY A 37 6.04 -6.32 -3.10
CA GLY A 37 6.35 -4.89 -3.25
C GLY A 37 7.23 -4.60 -4.47
N THR A 38 7.60 -3.34 -4.63
CA THR A 38 8.63 -2.96 -5.61
C THR A 38 9.97 -3.55 -5.19
N GLU A 39 10.91 -3.67 -6.14
CA GLU A 39 12.27 -4.12 -5.82
C GLU A 39 12.93 -3.27 -4.73
N GLY A 40 12.72 -1.96 -4.77
CA GLY A 40 13.21 -1.03 -3.75
C GLY A 40 12.65 -1.34 -2.37
N THR A 41 11.33 -1.55 -2.27
CA THR A 41 10.67 -1.90 -1.00
C THR A 41 11.18 -3.23 -0.47
N ILE A 42 11.26 -4.27 -1.30
CA ILE A 42 11.70 -5.61 -0.86
C ILE A 42 13.18 -5.59 -0.46
N ARG A 43 14.04 -4.97 -1.27
CA ARG A 43 15.48 -4.84 -0.98
C ARG A 43 15.76 -4.03 0.29
N SER A 44 14.89 -3.08 0.64
CA SER A 44 15.07 -2.25 1.84
C SER A 44 14.98 -3.03 3.15
N GLY A 45 14.35 -4.20 3.16
CA GLY A 45 14.09 -4.96 4.39
C GLY A 45 13.06 -4.33 5.33
N ALA A 46 12.50 -3.17 5.01
CA ALA A 46 11.72 -2.38 5.97
C ALA A 46 10.47 -3.10 6.52
N TYR A 47 9.77 -3.90 5.70
CA TYR A 47 8.66 -4.74 6.20
C TYR A 47 9.15 -5.88 7.07
N PHE A 48 10.27 -6.52 6.71
CA PHE A 48 10.86 -7.59 7.52
C PHE A 48 11.22 -7.04 8.90
N ASP A 49 11.92 -5.92 8.96
CA ASP A 49 12.33 -5.28 10.21
C ASP A 49 11.11 -4.87 11.06
N ALA A 50 10.10 -4.26 10.43
CA ALA A 50 8.88 -3.83 11.12
C ALA A 50 8.09 -5.02 11.70
N ILE A 51 8.00 -6.14 10.99
CA ILE A 51 7.34 -7.36 11.49
C ILE A 51 8.15 -7.98 12.63
N LYS A 52 9.47 -8.11 12.45
CA LYS A 52 10.37 -8.71 13.45
C LYS A 52 10.49 -7.90 14.73
N ALA A 53 10.35 -6.58 14.65
CA ALA A 53 10.28 -5.71 15.82
C ALA A 53 9.03 -5.98 16.69
N ILE A 54 7.97 -6.56 16.12
CA ILE A 54 6.73 -6.89 16.85
C ILE A 54 6.76 -8.35 17.33
N ASP A 55 7.11 -9.30 16.47
CA ASP A 55 7.23 -10.73 16.84
C ASP A 55 8.36 -11.41 16.05
N LEU A 56 9.43 -11.77 16.76
CA LEU A 56 10.61 -12.41 16.19
C LEU A 56 10.34 -13.82 15.64
N SER A 57 9.28 -14.50 16.10
CA SER A 57 8.95 -15.88 15.70
C SER A 57 8.26 -15.99 14.34
N ILE A 58 7.79 -14.88 13.76
CA ILE A 58 7.08 -14.88 12.48
C ILE A 58 8.04 -15.13 11.31
N ALA A 59 7.72 -16.09 10.45
CA ALA A 59 8.42 -16.27 9.18
C ALA A 59 7.90 -15.25 8.16
N VAL A 60 8.82 -14.52 7.53
CA VAL A 60 8.50 -13.47 6.54
C VAL A 60 9.04 -13.90 5.19
N PHE A 61 8.17 -13.92 4.18
CA PHE A 61 8.49 -14.29 2.81
C PHE A 61 8.26 -13.07 1.90
N THR A 62 9.25 -12.71 1.10
CA THR A 62 9.21 -11.47 0.30
C THR A 62 9.31 -11.77 -1.18
N GLN A 63 8.49 -11.11 -2.00
CA GLN A 63 8.54 -11.23 -3.46
C GLN A 63 8.50 -9.84 -4.11
N PRO A 64 9.53 -9.46 -4.89
CA PRO A 64 9.43 -8.29 -5.74
C PRO A 64 8.48 -8.56 -6.92
N CYS A 65 7.61 -7.60 -7.22
CA CYS A 65 6.65 -7.66 -8.33
C CYS A 65 6.78 -6.43 -9.24
N PRO A 66 7.91 -6.27 -9.97
CA PRO A 66 8.20 -5.05 -10.73
C PRO A 66 7.18 -4.77 -11.83
N LEU A 67 6.56 -5.78 -12.43
CA LEU A 67 5.57 -5.60 -13.50
C LEU A 67 4.18 -5.15 -12.99
N PHE A 68 3.87 -5.25 -11.71
CA PHE A 68 2.53 -4.87 -11.21
C PHE A 68 2.24 -3.38 -11.35
N VAL A 69 3.23 -2.52 -11.11
CA VAL A 69 3.07 -1.06 -11.26
C VAL A 69 2.75 -0.67 -12.71
N PRO A 70 3.58 -1.01 -13.72
CA PRO A 70 3.28 -0.62 -15.09
C PRO A 70 1.96 -1.23 -15.60
N LEU A 71 1.61 -2.46 -15.21
CA LEU A 71 0.31 -3.05 -15.55
C LEU A 71 -0.85 -2.19 -15.02
N VAL A 72 -0.79 -1.76 -13.77
CA VAL A 72 -1.82 -0.91 -13.16
C VAL A 72 -1.88 0.47 -13.83
N GLU A 73 -0.74 1.08 -14.13
CA GLU A 73 -0.68 2.38 -14.80
C GLU A 73 -1.29 2.34 -16.21
N GLU A 74 -1.04 1.26 -16.96
CA GLU A 74 -1.67 1.00 -18.27
C GLU A 74 -3.16 0.60 -18.15
N GLY A 75 -3.69 0.51 -16.93
CA GLY A 75 -5.09 0.16 -16.66
C GLY A 75 -5.40 -1.33 -16.79
N TRP A 76 -4.38 -2.16 -16.90
CA TRP A 76 -4.54 -3.61 -16.94
C TRP A 76 -4.65 -4.12 -15.51
N ILE A 77 -5.89 -4.26 -15.04
CA ILE A 77 -6.18 -4.69 -13.66
C ILE A 77 -6.80 -6.10 -13.59
N ASN A 78 -7.41 -6.56 -14.68
CA ASN A 78 -8.04 -7.88 -14.75
C ASN A 78 -8.08 -8.37 -16.20
N ASN A 79 -6.95 -8.89 -16.69
CA ASN A 79 -6.85 -9.55 -17.98
C ASN A 79 -5.89 -10.75 -17.88
N GLN A 80 -5.74 -11.50 -18.97
CA GLN A 80 -4.89 -12.69 -19.00
C GLN A 80 -3.42 -12.39 -18.70
N ILE A 81 -2.89 -11.24 -19.15
CA ILE A 81 -1.51 -10.83 -18.91
C ILE A 81 -1.27 -10.60 -17.41
N VAL A 82 -2.19 -9.88 -16.76
CA VAL A 82 -2.14 -9.63 -15.31
C VAL A 82 -2.23 -10.94 -14.53
N ARG A 83 -3.13 -11.84 -14.93
CA ARG A 83 -3.30 -13.15 -14.26
C ARG A 83 -2.05 -14.01 -14.36
N LEU A 84 -1.46 -14.14 -15.55
CA LEU A 84 -0.23 -14.91 -15.74
C LEU A 84 0.95 -14.29 -14.97
N THR A 85 1.09 -12.96 -15.03
CA THR A 85 2.14 -12.24 -14.29
C THR A 85 2.01 -12.47 -12.78
N ALA A 86 0.79 -12.36 -12.25
CA ALA A 86 0.53 -12.58 -10.84
C ALA A 86 0.74 -14.05 -10.45
N GLN A 87 0.39 -15.01 -11.31
CA GLN A 87 0.67 -16.43 -11.05
C GLN A 87 2.18 -16.67 -10.94
N THR A 88 2.98 -16.15 -11.88
CA THR A 88 4.43 -16.27 -11.85
C THR A 88 5.05 -15.71 -10.57
N TYR A 89 4.64 -14.51 -10.13
CA TYR A 89 5.21 -13.95 -8.90
C TYR A 89 4.71 -14.63 -7.63
N LEU A 90 3.44 -15.02 -7.57
CA LEU A 90 2.83 -15.49 -6.33
C LEU A 90 3.02 -16.99 -6.10
N GLN A 91 3.49 -17.75 -7.09
CA GLN A 91 3.66 -19.19 -6.98
C GLN A 91 4.59 -19.59 -5.82
N ASP A 92 5.77 -18.96 -5.73
CA ASP A 92 6.75 -19.28 -4.68
C ASP A 92 6.24 -18.88 -3.29
N ILE A 93 5.68 -17.67 -3.18
CA ILE A 93 5.04 -17.19 -1.94
C ILE A 93 3.92 -18.13 -1.49
N LYS A 94 3.09 -18.61 -2.41
CA LYS A 94 2.00 -19.54 -2.11
C LYS A 94 2.52 -20.89 -1.62
N GLY A 95 3.63 -21.37 -2.18
CA GLY A 95 4.33 -22.59 -1.74
C GLY A 95 4.85 -22.51 -0.30
N HIS A 96 4.97 -21.31 0.26
CA HIS A 96 5.32 -21.10 1.66
C HIS A 96 4.13 -21.15 2.63
N TRP A 97 2.91 -21.46 2.20
CA TRP A 97 1.76 -21.65 3.10
C TRP A 97 1.54 -20.45 4.05
N ILE A 98 1.67 -19.23 3.52
CA ILE A 98 1.35 -18.02 4.25
C ILE A 98 -0.16 -17.92 4.49
N ASP A 99 -0.58 -17.24 5.55
CA ASP A 99 -1.99 -16.94 5.83
C ASP A 99 -2.30 -15.44 5.81
N ALA A 100 -1.27 -14.61 5.62
CA ALA A 100 -1.38 -13.16 5.52
C ALA A 100 -0.42 -12.64 4.44
N LEU A 101 -0.89 -11.80 3.52
CA LEU A 101 -0.09 -11.22 2.45
C LEU A 101 -0.22 -9.69 2.43
N ILE A 102 0.89 -9.00 2.65
CA ILE A 102 0.95 -7.53 2.60
C ILE A 102 1.07 -7.05 1.14
N LEU A 103 0.16 -6.18 0.73
CA LEU A 103 0.23 -5.39 -0.49
C LEU A 103 1.15 -4.17 -0.25
N GLY A 104 2.46 -4.38 -0.36
CA GLY A 104 3.51 -3.42 0.02
C GLY A 104 3.79 -2.31 -0.99
N CYS A 105 2.91 -2.13 -1.99
CA CYS A 105 2.94 -1.02 -2.94
C CYS A 105 1.53 -0.45 -3.07
N THR A 106 1.42 0.88 -3.13
CA THR A 106 0.15 1.60 -3.23
C THR A 106 -0.69 1.24 -4.46
N HIS A 107 -0.08 0.68 -5.51
CA HIS A 107 -0.78 0.25 -6.73
C HIS A 107 -1.50 -1.09 -6.57
N TYR A 108 -1.00 -1.97 -5.70
CA TYR A 108 -1.42 -3.38 -5.67
C TYR A 108 -2.86 -3.62 -5.19
N PRO A 109 -3.50 -2.74 -4.40
CA PRO A 109 -4.93 -2.85 -4.12
C PRO A 109 -5.82 -2.91 -5.37
N LEU A 110 -5.42 -2.30 -6.50
CA LEU A 110 -6.16 -2.43 -7.76
C LEU A 110 -6.08 -3.82 -8.40
N LEU A 111 -5.07 -4.61 -8.04
CA LEU A 111 -4.90 -6.00 -8.47
C LEU A 111 -5.47 -7.00 -7.46
N LYS A 112 -6.11 -6.52 -6.38
CA LYS A 112 -6.57 -7.34 -5.25
C LYS A 112 -7.43 -8.54 -5.68
N GLY A 113 -8.32 -8.36 -6.66
CA GLY A 113 -9.14 -9.45 -7.18
C GLY A 113 -8.30 -10.60 -7.75
N VAL A 114 -7.39 -10.29 -8.67
CA VAL A 114 -6.49 -11.29 -9.29
C VAL A 114 -5.57 -11.93 -8.25
N ILE A 115 -5.01 -11.13 -7.32
CA ILE A 115 -4.14 -11.64 -6.26
C ILE A 115 -4.91 -12.59 -5.34
N SER A 116 -6.14 -12.22 -4.96
CA SER A 116 -7.01 -13.04 -4.10
C SER A 116 -7.38 -14.36 -4.77
N ASP A 117 -7.73 -14.34 -6.05
CA ASP A 117 -8.03 -15.56 -6.83
C ASP A 117 -6.86 -16.55 -6.81
N ILE A 118 -5.63 -16.03 -6.93
CA ILE A 118 -4.41 -16.85 -7.00
C ILE A 118 -4.00 -17.36 -5.62
N MET A 119 -4.04 -16.52 -4.59
CA MET A 119 -3.64 -16.90 -3.24
C MET A 119 -4.66 -17.81 -2.55
N GLY A 120 -5.95 -17.64 -2.88
CA GLY A 120 -7.05 -18.37 -2.28
C GLY A 120 -7.57 -17.73 -0.99
N GLU A 121 -8.73 -18.18 -0.54
CA GLU A 121 -9.49 -17.58 0.57
C GLU A 121 -8.80 -17.70 1.94
N ASN A 122 -7.85 -18.62 2.08
CA ASN A 122 -7.10 -18.82 3.32
C ASN A 122 -6.02 -17.75 3.57
N VAL A 123 -5.77 -16.86 2.59
CA VAL A 123 -4.75 -15.80 2.72
C VAL A 123 -5.44 -14.45 2.86
N MET A 124 -5.25 -13.81 4.01
CA MET A 124 -5.75 -12.46 4.22
C MET A 124 -4.85 -11.43 3.52
N LEU A 125 -5.41 -10.66 2.59
CA LEU A 125 -4.69 -9.57 1.93
C LEU A 125 -4.75 -8.28 2.77
N ILE A 126 -3.59 -7.74 3.14
CA ILE A 126 -3.46 -6.48 3.88
C ILE A 126 -3.18 -5.33 2.91
N ASP A 127 -4.07 -4.33 2.91
CA ASP A 127 -3.90 -3.08 2.18
C ASP A 127 -3.22 -2.03 3.08
N SER A 128 -1.95 -1.78 2.81
CA SER A 128 -1.13 -0.83 3.56
C SER A 128 -1.74 0.58 3.58
N GLY A 129 -2.42 1.01 2.52
CA GLY A 129 -3.08 2.32 2.45
C GLY A 129 -4.28 2.41 3.38
N ARG A 130 -5.09 1.35 3.45
CA ARG A 130 -6.23 1.27 4.38
C ARG A 130 -5.77 1.31 5.83
N GLU A 131 -4.76 0.54 6.19
CA GLU A 131 -4.23 0.52 7.56
C GLU A 131 -3.55 1.85 7.92
N THR A 132 -2.90 2.51 6.95
CA THR A 132 -2.35 3.86 7.13
C THR A 132 -3.46 4.88 7.40
N ALA A 133 -4.57 4.84 6.66
CA ALA A 133 -5.70 5.75 6.88
C ALA A 133 -6.31 5.58 8.28
N ALA A 134 -6.43 4.33 8.76
CA ALA A 134 -6.87 4.05 10.12
C ALA A 134 -5.91 4.60 11.19
N GLU A 135 -4.60 4.44 10.98
CA GLU A 135 -3.57 4.98 11.88
C GLU A 135 -3.54 6.51 11.88
N VAL A 136 -3.73 7.15 10.72
CA VAL A 136 -3.88 8.61 10.62
C VAL A 136 -5.10 9.08 11.41
N ALA A 137 -6.26 8.43 11.25
CA ALA A 137 -7.47 8.77 11.99
C ALA A 137 -7.25 8.69 13.51
N ARG A 138 -6.61 7.61 13.98
CA ARG A 138 -6.24 7.44 15.39
C ARG A 138 -5.30 8.55 15.87
N CYS A 139 -4.25 8.85 15.11
CA CYS A 139 -3.30 9.92 15.43
C CYS A 139 -3.97 11.30 15.54
N LEU A 140 -4.91 11.61 14.64
CA LEU A 140 -5.66 12.87 14.68
C LEU A 140 -6.58 12.95 15.91
N MET A 141 -7.23 11.84 16.28
CA MET A 141 -8.06 11.75 17.49
C MET A 141 -7.23 11.90 18.76
N ASP A 142 -6.15 11.14 18.90
CA ASP A 142 -5.28 11.15 20.10
C ASP A 142 -4.66 12.54 20.35
N ARG A 143 -4.47 13.33 19.28
CA ARG A 143 -3.93 14.70 19.34
C ARG A 143 -5.00 15.78 19.43
N ASN A 144 -6.29 15.43 19.45
CA ASN A 144 -7.41 16.36 19.45
C ASN A 144 -7.38 17.37 18.27
N ILE A 145 -6.95 16.92 17.09
CA ILE A 145 -6.88 17.73 15.85
C ILE A 145 -7.77 17.19 14.74
N LEU A 146 -8.67 16.26 15.06
CA LEU A 146 -9.67 15.78 14.12
C LEU A 146 -10.63 16.92 13.74
N LYS A 147 -10.80 17.16 12.44
CA LYS A 147 -11.71 18.19 11.94
C LYS A 147 -13.15 17.85 12.36
N THR A 148 -13.81 18.79 13.04
CA THR A 148 -15.26 18.71 13.31
C THR A 148 -16.02 18.86 11.99
N ILE A 149 -17.03 18.02 11.76
CA ILE A 149 -17.86 18.08 10.55
C ILE A 149 -18.66 19.38 10.56
N SER A 150 -18.17 20.40 9.86
CA SER A 150 -18.93 21.59 9.49
C SER A 150 -19.64 21.34 8.15
N SER A 151 -20.83 21.90 7.95
CA SER A 151 -21.71 21.76 6.78
C SER A 151 -21.14 22.20 5.42
N GLY A 152 -19.84 22.48 5.33
CA GLY A 152 -19.14 22.81 4.09
C GLY A 152 -18.67 21.54 3.36
N GLN A 153 -18.68 21.59 2.04
CA GLN A 153 -18.15 20.54 1.18
C GLN A 153 -16.63 20.38 1.41
N SER A 154 -16.15 19.16 1.62
CA SER A 154 -14.71 18.88 1.68
C SER A 154 -14.08 19.19 0.33
N SER A 155 -13.06 20.05 0.30
CA SER A 155 -12.26 20.31 -0.89
C SER A 155 -10.98 19.47 -0.87
N HIS A 156 -10.66 18.86 -2.01
CA HIS A 156 -9.41 18.12 -2.23
C HIS A 156 -8.62 18.80 -3.35
N GLN A 157 -7.33 19.04 -3.13
CA GLN A 157 -6.40 19.58 -4.11
C GLN A 157 -5.33 18.53 -4.41
N PHE A 158 -5.01 18.35 -5.68
CA PHE A 158 -4.04 17.37 -6.16
C PHE A 158 -2.95 18.09 -6.96
N PHE A 159 -1.70 17.77 -6.69
CA PHE A 159 -0.53 18.35 -7.34
C PHE A 159 0.34 17.23 -7.91
N VAL A 160 0.87 17.42 -9.12
CA VAL A 160 1.73 16.46 -9.82
C VAL A 160 2.91 17.17 -10.45
N THR A 161 4.01 16.44 -10.70
CA THR A 161 5.22 17.00 -11.33
C THR A 161 5.38 16.62 -12.81
N ASP A 162 4.45 15.82 -13.34
CA ASP A 162 4.47 15.36 -14.74
C ASP A 162 3.08 15.55 -15.36
N SER A 163 2.40 14.52 -15.88
CA SER A 163 1.12 14.70 -16.59
C SER A 163 -0.11 14.71 -15.66
N PRO A 164 -0.84 15.83 -15.54
CA PRO A 164 -2.14 15.87 -14.85
C PRO A 164 -3.18 14.95 -15.48
N GLU A 165 -3.15 14.79 -16.81
CA GLU A 165 -4.10 13.96 -17.56
C GLU A 165 -3.90 12.47 -17.23
N ARG A 166 -2.65 11.99 -17.26
CA ARG A 166 -2.32 10.61 -16.86
C ARG A 166 -2.71 10.36 -15.40
N PHE A 167 -2.44 11.31 -14.50
CA PHE A 167 -2.85 11.22 -13.11
C PHE A 167 -4.37 11.13 -12.96
N LYS A 168 -5.15 11.95 -13.68
CA LYS A 168 -6.61 11.88 -13.66
C LYS A 168 -7.11 10.52 -14.11
N GLN A 169 -6.55 9.98 -15.20
CA GLN A 169 -6.94 8.68 -15.73
C GLN A 169 -6.67 7.54 -14.73
N VAL A 170 -5.46 7.50 -14.16
CA VAL A 170 -5.05 6.43 -13.23
C VAL A 170 -5.70 6.61 -11.87
N GLY A 171 -5.61 7.81 -11.28
CA GLY A 171 -6.12 8.11 -9.94
C GLY A 171 -7.63 7.93 -9.81
N SER A 172 -8.42 8.16 -10.87
CA SER A 172 -9.88 8.02 -10.80
C SER A 172 -10.28 6.57 -10.53
N ARG A 173 -9.44 5.60 -10.93
CA ARG A 173 -9.62 4.17 -10.64
C ARG A 173 -9.40 3.86 -9.16
N PHE A 174 -8.51 4.58 -8.48
CA PHE A 174 -8.28 4.44 -7.04
C PHE A 174 -9.39 5.12 -6.23
N MET A 175 -9.78 6.33 -6.62
CA MET A 175 -10.73 7.15 -5.86
C MET A 175 -12.19 6.76 -6.10
N GLY A 176 -12.49 6.08 -7.20
CA GLY A 176 -13.88 5.83 -7.63
C GLY A 176 -14.64 7.12 -7.97
N ALA A 177 -13.94 8.23 -8.16
CA ALA A 177 -14.48 9.56 -8.42
C ALA A 177 -13.55 10.33 -9.37
N SER A 178 -14.11 11.24 -10.15
CA SER A 178 -13.34 12.14 -11.01
C SER A 178 -12.66 13.23 -10.21
N PHE A 179 -11.45 13.63 -10.62
CA PHE A 179 -10.78 14.79 -10.03
C PHE A 179 -11.19 16.08 -10.75
N ASN A 180 -11.61 17.08 -9.97
CA ASN A 180 -11.99 18.39 -10.50
C ASN A 180 -10.76 19.22 -10.88
N THR A 181 -9.72 19.19 -10.03
CA THR A 181 -8.50 19.99 -10.19
C THR A 181 -7.26 19.15 -9.88
N VAL A 182 -6.34 19.11 -10.84
CA VAL A 182 -5.00 18.54 -10.70
C VAL A 182 -4.04 19.56 -11.30
N GLU A 183 -3.12 20.06 -10.48
CA GLU A 183 -2.20 21.14 -10.85
C GLU A 183 -0.79 20.58 -11.10
N LEU A 184 -0.17 21.02 -12.20
CA LEU A 184 1.23 20.73 -12.50
C LEU A 184 2.13 21.70 -11.73
N VAL A 185 3.01 21.16 -10.89
CA VAL A 185 3.96 21.93 -10.07
C VAL A 185 5.39 21.49 -10.36
N ASN A 186 6.33 22.43 -10.30
CA ASN A 186 7.76 22.15 -10.39
C ASN A 186 8.37 22.24 -8.99
N LEU A 187 9.00 21.15 -8.54
CA LEU A 187 9.63 21.08 -7.20
C LEU A 187 11.12 21.46 -7.22
N GLY A 188 11.65 21.89 -8.37
CA GLY A 188 13.08 22.16 -8.57
C GLY A 188 13.90 20.91 -8.92
N ASN A 189 15.18 21.13 -9.21
CA ASN A 189 16.23 20.10 -9.24
C ASN A 189 16.95 20.08 -7.89
#